data_AF-A0A0G4EIJ3-F1
#
_entry.id   AF-A0A0G4EIJ3-F1
#
_cell.length_a   1.000
_cell.length_b   1.000
_cell.length_c   1.000
_cell.angle_alpha   90.00
_cell.angle_beta   90.00
_cell.angle_gamma   90.00
#
_symmetry.space_group_name_H-M   'P 1'
#
loop_
_entity.id
_entity.type
_entity.pdbx_description
1 polymer ?
#
loop_
_entity_poly.entity_id
_entity_poly.type
_entity_poly.pdbx_seq_one_letter_code
_entity_poly.pdbx_strand_id
1 'polypeptide(L)'
;MQPTGAAPSSRPASPVLFQPADLFDLSLPISKMAAMAMSIDDAKRDALRSQLVTRTRQQELLGHTAETVSSTLLSAVQRHINKDIRRLGLEDVLAFDIGDDVEAGLKVVYVLERGSGEEWRAMGRFLRLAFIHRLTPAGATLPLRLSADTLSTATAFHQLPLALAIYKIIGRQLTCTGTSLALHPADNNGQYRIGHE
;
A
#
# COMPACT_ATOMS: atom_id res chain seq x y z
N MET A 1 4.37 -69.90 -4.18
CA MET A 1 4.00 -69.21 -5.43
C MET A 1 3.04 -68.11 -5.07
N GLN A 2 3.42 -66.86 -5.28
CA GLN A 2 2.77 -65.64 -4.77
C GLN A 2 2.42 -64.78 -5.98
N PRO A 3 1.18 -64.29 -6.15
CA PRO A 3 0.85 -63.46 -7.29
C PRO A 3 1.21 -61.99 -7.03
N THR A 4 1.71 -61.40 -8.11
CA THR A 4 2.27 -60.06 -8.31
C THR A 4 1.35 -58.94 -7.85
N GLY A 5 1.89 -58.00 -7.06
CA GLY A 5 1.25 -56.74 -6.71
C GLY A 5 1.20 -55.78 -7.90
N ALA A 6 0.03 -55.18 -8.12
CA ALA A 6 -0.15 -54.09 -9.07
C ALA A 6 0.38 -52.77 -8.47
N ALA A 7 1.26 -52.09 -9.20
CA ALA A 7 1.72 -50.73 -8.88
C ALA A 7 0.64 -49.70 -9.26
N PRO A 8 0.39 -48.65 -8.45
CA PRO A 8 -0.49 -47.55 -8.85
C PRO A 8 0.19 -46.66 -9.89
N SER A 9 -0.47 -46.52 -11.03
CA SER A 9 -0.09 -45.66 -12.15
C SER A 9 0.03 -44.20 -11.70
N SER A 10 1.24 -43.64 -11.77
CA SER A 10 1.50 -42.22 -11.53
C SER A 10 0.95 -41.40 -12.70
N ARG A 11 -0.23 -40.81 -12.52
CA ARG A 11 -0.78 -39.81 -13.45
C ARG A 11 0.11 -38.57 -13.40
N PRO A 12 0.65 -38.07 -14.53
CA PRO A 12 1.38 -36.81 -14.54
C PRO A 12 0.41 -35.68 -14.15
N ALA A 13 0.87 -34.75 -13.31
CA ALA A 13 0.13 -33.56 -12.94
C ALA A 13 -0.28 -32.82 -14.22
N SER A 14 -1.59 -32.64 -14.42
CA SER A 14 -2.12 -31.83 -15.51
C SER A 14 -1.46 -30.46 -15.48
N PRO A 15 -1.09 -29.89 -16.65
CA PRO A 15 -0.53 -28.54 -16.70
C PRO A 15 -1.56 -27.57 -16.12
N VAL A 16 -1.10 -26.64 -15.28
CA VAL A 16 -1.93 -25.58 -14.72
C VAL A 16 -2.54 -24.82 -15.90
N LEU A 17 -3.84 -25.05 -16.12
CA LEU A 17 -4.63 -24.24 -17.02
C LEU A 17 -4.59 -22.82 -16.48
N PHE A 18 -3.99 -21.91 -17.25
CA PHE A 18 -4.01 -20.47 -17.02
C PHE A 18 -5.39 -20.05 -16.50
N GLN A 19 -5.42 -19.51 -15.28
CA GLN A 19 -6.67 -19.01 -14.73
C GLN A 19 -6.99 -17.69 -15.44
N PRO A 20 -8.25 -17.41 -15.80
CA PRO A 20 -8.63 -16.13 -16.42
C PRO A 20 -8.35 -14.91 -15.52
N ALA A 21 -8.02 -15.12 -14.23
CA ALA A 21 -7.56 -14.09 -13.31
C ALA A 21 -6.14 -13.55 -13.64
N ASP A 22 -5.35 -14.28 -14.42
CA ASP A 22 -4.00 -13.87 -14.86
C ASP A 22 -4.04 -13.00 -16.13
N LEU A 23 -5.22 -12.80 -16.75
CA LEU A 23 -5.33 -12.21 -18.08
C LEU A 23 -5.14 -10.67 -18.11
N PHE A 24 -5.14 -10.00 -16.95
CA PHE A 24 -4.79 -8.59 -16.84
C PHE A 24 -4.04 -8.37 -15.52
N ASP A 25 -2.72 -8.55 -15.53
CA ASP A 25 -1.89 -8.08 -14.42
C ASP A 25 -1.95 -6.54 -14.39
N LEU A 26 -2.83 -6.02 -13.54
CA LEU A 26 -3.02 -4.60 -13.36
C LEU A 26 -1.91 -3.95 -12.54
N SER A 27 -0.90 -4.70 -12.08
CA SER A 27 0.19 -4.15 -11.26
C SER A 27 0.88 -2.96 -11.93
N LEU A 28 1.36 -3.12 -13.17
CA LEU A 28 2.08 -2.08 -13.89
C LEU A 28 1.19 -0.86 -14.23
N PRO A 29 -0.05 -1.03 -14.72
CA PRO A 29 -1.02 0.07 -14.81
C PRO A 29 -1.26 0.77 -13.46
N ILE A 30 -1.41 0.03 -12.37
CA ILE A 30 -1.64 0.58 -11.03
C ILE A 30 -0.44 1.38 -10.54
N SER A 31 0.79 0.87 -10.66
CA SER A 31 2.01 1.62 -10.32
C SER A 31 2.14 2.90 -11.14
N LYS A 32 1.78 2.86 -12.43
CA LYS A 32 1.77 4.05 -13.29
C LYS A 32 0.72 5.07 -12.83
N MET A 33 -0.50 4.63 -12.52
CA MET A 33 -1.55 5.51 -11.99
C MET A 33 -1.15 6.09 -10.63
N ALA A 34 -0.49 5.31 -9.77
CA ALA A 34 0.04 5.75 -8.48
C ALA A 34 1.10 6.85 -8.66
N ALA A 35 2.02 6.68 -9.62
CA ALA A 35 3.00 7.71 -9.97
C ALA A 35 2.35 8.99 -10.52
N MET A 36 1.25 8.87 -11.29
CA MET A 36 0.49 10.03 -11.76
C MET A 36 -0.27 10.73 -10.64
N ALA A 37 -0.89 9.98 -9.72
CA ALA A 37 -1.61 10.51 -8.56
C ALA A 37 -0.66 11.31 -7.64
N MET A 38 0.57 10.84 -7.51
CA MET A 38 1.63 11.44 -6.71
C MET A 38 2.61 12.27 -7.56
N SER A 39 2.18 12.76 -8.72
CA SER A 39 2.98 13.67 -9.53
C SER A 39 3.00 15.09 -8.94
N ILE A 40 4.16 15.76 -8.99
CA ILE A 40 4.27 17.20 -8.68
C ILE A 40 3.62 18.05 -9.79
N ASP A 41 3.52 17.50 -11.01
CA ASP A 41 2.86 18.13 -12.14
C ASP A 41 1.34 17.95 -12.08
N ASP A 42 0.63 19.07 -11.92
CA ASP A 42 -0.83 19.16 -11.81
C ASP A 42 -1.54 18.62 -13.05
N ALA A 43 -0.98 18.84 -14.25
CA ALA A 43 -1.59 18.35 -15.49
C ALA A 43 -1.63 16.81 -15.53
N LYS A 44 -0.63 16.14 -14.93
CA LYS A 44 -0.63 14.67 -14.81
C LYS A 44 -1.67 14.17 -13.82
N ARG A 45 -1.87 14.88 -12.71
CA ARG A 45 -2.92 14.56 -11.73
C ARG A 45 -4.30 14.74 -12.34
N ASP A 46 -4.51 15.82 -13.07
CA ASP A 46 -5.79 16.10 -13.74
C ASP A 46 -6.06 15.14 -14.90
N ALA A 47 -5.03 14.71 -15.62
CA ALA A 47 -5.16 13.66 -16.62
C ALA A 47 -5.59 12.32 -16.00
N LEU A 48 -5.02 11.94 -14.84
CA LEU A 48 -5.46 10.75 -14.10
C LEU A 48 -6.92 10.87 -13.66
N ARG A 49 -7.30 11.99 -13.02
CA ARG A 49 -8.69 12.22 -12.60
C ARG A 49 -9.64 12.17 -13.79
N SER A 50 -9.24 12.76 -14.91
CA SER A 50 -9.98 12.66 -16.17
C SER A 50 -10.12 11.20 -16.60
N GLN A 51 -9.09 10.37 -16.49
CA GLN A 51 -9.17 8.94 -16.82
C GLN A 51 -10.06 8.13 -15.86
N LEU A 52 -10.09 8.49 -14.58
CA LEU A 52 -10.98 7.86 -13.59
C LEU A 52 -12.45 8.21 -13.83
N VAL A 53 -12.73 9.44 -14.27
CA VAL A 53 -14.08 9.94 -14.55
C VAL A 53 -14.54 9.59 -15.97
N THR A 54 -13.63 9.60 -16.96
CA THR A 54 -13.97 9.43 -18.37
C THR A 54 -14.12 7.96 -18.71
N ARG A 55 -15.35 7.59 -19.05
CA ARG A 55 -15.72 6.29 -19.57
C ARG A 55 -14.89 5.96 -20.81
N THR A 56 -14.26 4.79 -20.84
CA THR A 56 -13.70 4.30 -22.11
C THR A 56 -14.85 3.84 -23.00
N ARG A 57 -14.82 4.16 -24.31
CA ARG A 57 -15.85 3.71 -25.28
C ARG A 57 -16.13 2.21 -25.23
N GLN A 58 -15.13 1.39 -24.86
CA GLN A 58 -15.29 -0.06 -24.67
C GLN A 58 -16.19 -0.41 -23.47
N GLN A 59 -16.16 0.38 -22.39
CA GLN A 59 -17.02 0.19 -21.21
C GLN A 59 -18.48 0.60 -21.47
N GLU A 60 -18.72 1.56 -22.38
CA GLU A 60 -20.07 1.90 -22.87
C GLU A 60 -20.69 0.74 -23.64
N LEU A 61 -19.89 0.13 -24.53
CA LEU A 61 -20.31 -0.97 -25.38
C LEU A 61 -20.61 -2.26 -24.60
N LEU A 62 -20.02 -2.43 -23.41
CA LEU A 62 -20.20 -3.60 -22.55
C LEU A 62 -21.27 -3.41 -21.46
N GLY A 63 -21.94 -2.25 -21.41
CA GLY A 63 -23.02 -2.00 -20.44
C GLY A 63 -22.58 -1.89 -18.98
N HIS A 64 -21.27 -1.76 -18.71
CA HIS A 64 -20.78 -1.58 -17.35
C HIS A 64 -21.16 -0.20 -16.81
N THR A 65 -21.72 -0.16 -15.60
CA THR A 65 -21.99 1.09 -14.87
C THR A 65 -20.67 1.68 -14.36
N ALA A 66 -20.61 3.01 -14.21
CA ALA A 66 -19.44 3.68 -13.66
C ALA A 66 -19.05 3.14 -12.27
N GLU A 67 -20.05 2.82 -11.45
CA GLU A 67 -19.86 2.17 -10.15
C GLU A 67 -19.17 0.81 -10.25
N THR A 68 -19.52 0.00 -11.25
CA THR A 68 -18.89 -1.33 -11.46
C THR A 68 -17.42 -1.18 -11.86
N VAL A 69 -17.09 -0.19 -12.68
CA VAL A 69 -15.70 0.09 -13.08
C VAL A 69 -14.89 0.61 -11.89
N SER A 70 -15.43 1.57 -11.14
CA SER A 70 -14.76 2.14 -9.95
C SER A 70 -14.53 1.08 -8.87
N SER A 71 -15.53 0.24 -8.59
CA SER A 71 -15.39 -0.87 -7.62
C SER A 71 -14.41 -1.94 -8.10
N THR A 72 -14.35 -2.23 -9.40
CA THR A 72 -13.36 -3.15 -9.97
C THR A 72 -11.94 -2.59 -9.82
N LEU A 73 -11.75 -1.31 -10.14
CA LEU A 73 -10.46 -0.65 -10.02
C LEU A 73 -10.03 -0.53 -8.55
N LEU A 74 -10.93 -0.14 -7.65
CA LEU A 74 -10.70 -0.11 -6.21
C LEU A 74 -10.28 -1.49 -5.69
N SER A 75 -10.98 -2.55 -6.12
CA SER A 75 -10.63 -3.93 -5.77
C SER A 75 -9.25 -4.34 -6.27
N ALA A 76 -8.86 -3.88 -7.47
CA ALA A 76 -7.53 -4.13 -8.03
C ALA A 76 -6.44 -3.39 -7.24
N VAL A 77 -6.67 -2.12 -6.89
CA VAL A 77 -5.76 -1.32 -6.06
C VAL A 77 -5.61 -1.93 -4.66
N GLN A 78 -6.70 -2.32 -4.01
CA GLN A 78 -6.66 -2.98 -2.70
C GLN A 78 -5.88 -4.29 -2.73
N ARG A 79 -6.04 -5.08 -3.81
CA ARG A 79 -5.27 -6.32 -4.00
C ARG A 79 -3.77 -6.04 -4.15
N HIS A 80 -3.42 -4.99 -4.89
CA HIS A 80 -2.03 -4.58 -5.08
C HIS A 80 -1.40 -4.12 -3.76
N ILE A 81 -2.11 -3.29 -2.98
CA ILE A 81 -1.68 -2.89 -1.61
C ILE A 81 -1.45 -4.12 -0.73
N ASN A 82 -2.40 -5.06 -0.71
CA ASN A 82 -2.28 -6.27 0.11
C ASN A 82 -1.09 -7.14 -0.30
N LYS A 83 -0.79 -7.21 -1.61
CA LYS A 83 0.39 -7.90 -2.14
C LYS A 83 1.68 -7.24 -1.64
N ASP A 84 1.75 -5.90 -1.67
CA ASP A 84 2.91 -5.15 -1.19
C ASP A 84 3.10 -5.24 0.33
N ILE A 85 2.03 -5.11 1.11
CA ILE A 85 2.07 -5.29 2.57
C ILE A 85 2.67 -6.65 2.94
N ARG A 86 2.25 -7.73 2.27
CA ARG A 86 2.79 -9.08 2.49
C ARG A 86 4.24 -9.20 2.08
N ARG A 87 4.59 -8.70 0.88
CA ARG A 87 5.96 -8.68 0.36
C ARG A 87 6.93 -7.95 1.31
N LEU A 88 6.45 -6.92 2.00
CA LEU A 88 7.20 -6.10 2.94
C LEU A 88 7.15 -6.64 4.38
N GLY A 89 6.38 -7.69 4.66
CA GLY A 89 6.24 -8.28 6.01
C GLY A 89 5.54 -7.33 7.00
N LEU A 90 4.54 -6.59 6.53
CA LEU A 90 3.80 -5.58 7.29
C LEU A 90 2.39 -6.03 7.70
N GLU A 91 1.94 -7.20 7.27
CA GLU A 91 0.57 -7.71 7.40
C GLU A 91 0.01 -7.76 8.83
N ASP A 92 0.87 -7.97 9.81
CA ASP A 92 0.54 -8.05 11.23
C ASP A 92 0.74 -6.72 11.96
N VAL A 93 1.29 -5.68 11.32
CA VAL A 93 1.66 -4.43 12.00
C VAL A 93 1.03 -3.18 11.40
N LEU A 94 0.68 -3.19 10.12
CA LEU A 94 0.21 -2.02 9.40
C LEU A 94 -0.91 -2.36 8.43
N ALA A 95 -1.95 -1.54 8.44
CA ALA A 95 -3.03 -1.56 7.47
C ALA A 95 -3.33 -0.13 7.03
N PHE A 96 -3.75 0.04 5.78
CA PHE A 96 -4.16 1.34 5.26
C PHE A 96 -5.68 1.37 5.10
N ASP A 97 -6.29 2.44 5.59
CA ASP A 97 -7.69 2.75 5.36
C ASP A 97 -7.78 3.72 4.19
N ILE A 98 -8.37 3.23 3.09
CA ILE A 98 -8.51 3.95 1.82
C ILE A 98 -9.97 4.30 1.50
N GLY A 99 -10.93 3.82 2.31
CA GLY A 99 -12.37 3.96 2.03
C GLY A 99 -12.75 3.49 0.62
N ASP A 100 -13.69 4.20 -0.01
CA ASP A 100 -14.10 4.01 -1.40
C ASP A 100 -13.32 4.93 -2.38
N ASP A 101 -12.16 5.43 -1.97
CA ASP A 101 -11.36 6.39 -2.74
C ASP A 101 -10.19 5.70 -3.45
N VAL A 102 -10.29 5.60 -4.78
CA VAL A 102 -9.23 5.06 -5.64
C VAL A 102 -7.97 5.93 -5.60
N GLU A 103 -8.08 7.26 -5.55
CA GLU A 103 -6.93 8.16 -5.48
C GLU A 103 -6.19 7.96 -4.14
N ALA A 104 -6.93 7.80 -3.03
CA ALA A 104 -6.36 7.41 -1.74
C ALA A 104 -5.59 6.09 -1.80
N GLY A 105 -6.17 5.05 -2.41
CA GLY A 105 -5.49 3.77 -2.62
C GLY A 105 -4.23 3.89 -3.48
N LEU A 106 -4.27 4.68 -4.55
CA LEU A 106 -3.12 4.93 -5.41
C LEU A 106 -1.98 5.67 -4.67
N LYS A 107 -2.30 6.57 -3.73
CA LYS A 107 -1.29 7.16 -2.84
C LYS A 107 -0.62 6.10 -1.98
N VAL A 108 -1.38 5.17 -1.38
CA VAL A 108 -0.81 4.06 -0.59
C VAL A 108 0.14 3.22 -1.43
N VAL A 109 -0.29 2.82 -2.64
CA VAL A 109 0.56 2.07 -3.58
C VAL A 109 1.87 2.81 -3.83
N TYR A 110 1.77 4.10 -4.18
CA TYR A 110 2.97 4.90 -4.45
C TYR A 110 3.95 4.85 -3.28
N VAL A 111 3.48 5.04 -2.04
CA VAL A 111 4.36 5.05 -0.86
C VAL A 111 4.96 3.67 -0.58
N LEU A 112 4.20 2.59 -0.75
CA LEU A 112 4.69 1.21 -0.54
C LEU A 112 5.73 0.79 -1.58
N GLU A 113 5.64 1.33 -2.80
CA GLU A 113 6.59 1.07 -3.88
C GLU A 113 7.87 1.92 -3.82
N ARG A 114 7.96 2.89 -2.90
CA ARG A 114 9.18 3.71 -2.75
C ARG A 114 10.31 2.89 -2.13
N GLY A 115 11.49 3.04 -2.73
CA GLY A 115 12.74 2.44 -2.24
C GLY A 115 12.86 0.96 -2.57
N SER A 116 13.80 0.28 -1.90
CA SER A 116 14.02 -1.16 -2.06
C SER A 116 13.05 -2.01 -1.23
N GLY A 117 12.30 -1.37 -0.33
CA GLY A 117 11.45 -2.02 0.66
C GLY A 117 12.17 -2.38 1.97
N GLU A 118 13.48 -2.17 2.06
CA GLU A 118 14.24 -2.39 3.30
C GLU A 118 13.83 -1.42 4.40
N GLU A 119 13.54 -0.17 4.05
CA GLU A 119 13.04 0.85 4.97
C GLU A 119 11.71 0.40 5.58
N TRP A 120 10.80 -0.11 4.75
CA TRP A 120 9.52 -0.64 5.21
C TRP A 120 9.69 -1.86 6.11
N ARG A 121 10.56 -2.81 5.78
CA ARG A 121 10.86 -3.96 6.64
C ARG A 121 11.44 -3.53 7.99
N ALA A 122 12.34 -2.53 8.00
CA ALA A 122 12.89 -1.97 9.22
C ALA A 122 11.79 -1.29 10.06
N MET A 123 10.92 -0.51 9.43
CA MET A 123 9.77 0.13 10.09
C MET A 123 8.78 -0.90 10.65
N GLY A 124 8.57 -2.02 9.96
CA GLY A 124 7.79 -3.13 10.46
C GLY A 124 8.36 -3.74 11.74
N ARG A 125 9.69 -3.92 11.84
CA ARG A 125 10.34 -4.39 13.08
C ARG A 125 10.22 -3.36 14.19
N PHE A 126 10.44 -2.10 13.87
CA PHE A 126 10.29 -0.98 14.81
C PHE A 126 8.86 -0.92 15.36
N LEU A 127 7.82 -1.07 14.53
CA LEU A 127 6.43 -1.06 14.95
C LEU A 127 6.09 -2.20 15.92
N ARG A 128 6.63 -3.41 15.70
CA ARG A 128 6.46 -4.53 16.65
C ARG A 128 7.05 -4.19 18.02
N LEU A 129 8.26 -3.62 18.04
CA LEU A 129 8.89 -3.17 19.28
C LEU A 129 8.09 -2.04 19.94
N ALA A 130 7.65 -1.05 19.16
CA ALA A 130 6.84 0.05 19.65
C ALA A 130 5.55 -0.46 20.31
N PHE A 131 4.87 -1.43 19.71
CA PHE A 131 3.69 -2.06 20.29
C PHE A 131 4.01 -2.81 21.60
N ILE A 132 5.05 -3.64 21.63
CA ILE A 132 5.47 -4.38 22.84
C ILE A 132 5.80 -3.43 23.99
N HIS A 133 6.46 -2.31 23.68
CA HIS A 133 6.82 -1.28 24.64
C HIS A 133 5.69 -0.27 24.91
N ARG A 134 4.47 -0.52 24.42
CA ARG A 134 3.28 0.33 24.61
C ARG A 134 3.50 1.78 24.17
N LEU A 135 4.25 1.96 23.09
CA LEU A 135 4.45 3.24 22.42
C LEU A 135 3.30 3.58 21.45
N THR A 136 2.29 2.72 21.35
CA THR A 136 1.03 3.00 20.66
C THR A 136 -0.01 3.48 21.68
N PRO A 137 -1.04 4.25 21.26
CA PRO A 137 -2.12 4.69 22.13
C PRO A 137 -2.69 3.55 22.98
N ALA A 138 -3.10 3.85 24.21
CA ALA A 138 -3.68 2.85 25.10
C ALA A 138 -4.92 2.21 24.45
N GLY A 139 -4.92 0.87 24.35
CA GLY A 139 -5.99 0.11 23.67
C GLY A 139 -5.85 0.02 22.15
N ALA A 140 -4.77 0.55 21.56
CA ALA A 140 -4.45 0.28 20.16
C ALA A 140 -4.25 -1.22 19.95
N THR A 141 -4.71 -1.71 18.80
CA THR A 141 -4.52 -3.09 18.35
C THR A 141 -3.69 -3.08 17.08
N LEU A 142 -2.96 -4.17 16.86
CA LEU A 142 -2.30 -4.40 15.58
C LEU A 142 -3.26 -5.10 14.61
N PRO A 143 -3.16 -4.84 13.29
CA PRO A 143 -2.27 -3.86 12.66
C PRO A 143 -2.71 -2.40 12.91
N LEU A 144 -1.74 -1.49 13.03
CA LEU A 144 -2.02 -0.06 13.10
C LEU A 144 -2.66 0.42 11.80
N ARG A 145 -3.84 1.06 11.93
CA ARG A 145 -4.57 1.59 10.77
C ARG A 145 -4.13 3.01 10.48
N LEU A 146 -3.64 3.23 9.26
CA LEU A 146 -3.27 4.54 8.74
C LEU A 146 -4.29 5.00 7.70
N SER A 147 -4.90 6.17 7.90
CA SER A 147 -5.69 6.78 6.83
C SER A 147 -4.77 7.28 5.72
N ALA A 148 -5.19 7.10 4.47
CA ALA A 148 -4.51 7.65 3.30
C ALA A 148 -4.31 9.17 3.37
N ASP A 149 -5.17 9.91 4.08
CA ASP A 149 -5.05 11.37 4.25
C ASP A 149 -3.85 11.78 5.11
N THR A 150 -3.34 10.84 5.92
CA THR A 150 -2.15 11.06 6.75
C THR A 150 -0.84 10.83 6.00
N LEU A 151 -0.91 10.29 4.77
CA LEU A 151 0.25 10.04 3.95
C LEU A 151 0.90 11.35 3.52
N SER A 152 2.23 11.33 3.48
CA SER A 152 2.98 12.49 3.02
C SER A 152 2.76 12.74 1.53
N THR A 153 2.78 14.01 1.11
CA THR A 153 2.74 14.38 -0.30
C THR A 153 3.98 13.87 -1.03
N ALA A 154 3.91 13.76 -2.36
CA ALA A 154 5.05 13.38 -3.18
C ALA A 154 6.30 14.25 -2.92
N THR A 155 6.09 15.55 -2.73
CA THR A 155 7.14 16.53 -2.40
C THR A 155 7.89 16.18 -1.13
N ALA A 156 7.23 15.61 -0.12
CA ALA A 156 7.90 15.18 1.11
C ALA A 156 8.92 14.07 0.86
N PHE A 157 8.66 13.15 -0.08
CA PHE A 157 9.61 12.08 -0.45
C PHE A 157 10.77 12.57 -1.33
N HIS A 158 10.72 13.81 -1.82
CA HIS A 158 11.86 14.47 -2.47
C HIS A 158 12.70 15.27 -1.48
N GLN A 159 12.08 15.78 -0.41
CA GLN A 159 12.73 16.63 0.59
C GLN A 159 13.34 15.83 1.75
N LEU A 160 12.76 14.66 2.06
CA LEU A 160 13.20 13.81 3.17
C LEU A 160 13.84 12.51 2.65
N PRO A 161 14.87 11.99 3.34
CA PRO A 161 15.25 10.59 3.23
C PRO A 161 14.02 9.70 3.44
N LEU A 162 13.88 8.64 2.63
CA LEU A 162 12.68 7.79 2.61
C LEU A 162 12.29 7.26 4.00
N ALA A 163 13.27 6.81 4.80
CA ALA A 163 13.03 6.34 6.15
C ALA A 163 12.40 7.43 7.06
N LEU A 164 12.82 8.69 6.93
CA LEU A 164 12.24 9.82 7.67
C LEU A 164 10.83 10.16 7.19
N ALA A 165 10.58 10.08 5.87
CA ALA A 165 9.24 10.29 5.32
C ALA A 165 8.26 9.20 5.80
N ILE A 166 8.69 7.93 5.82
CA ILE A 166 7.89 6.82 6.36
C ILE A 166 7.70 7.00 7.88
N TYR A 167 8.75 7.34 8.61
CA TYR A 167 8.64 7.60 10.05
C TYR A 167 7.68 8.76 10.34
N LYS A 168 7.68 9.83 9.55
CA LYS A 168 6.76 10.97 9.72
C LYS A 168 5.29 10.54 9.62
N ILE A 169 4.98 9.53 8.80
CA ILE A 169 3.64 8.97 8.69
C ILE A 169 3.30 8.18 9.96
N ILE A 170 4.20 7.30 10.39
CA ILE A 170 3.95 6.35 11.49
C ILE A 170 4.04 7.02 12.87
N GLY A 171 5.02 7.89 13.09
CA GLY A 171 5.32 8.52 14.39
C GLY A 171 4.16 9.34 14.95
N ARG A 172 3.28 9.84 14.07
CA ARG A 172 2.03 10.51 14.49
C ARG A 172 1.07 9.60 15.25
N GLN A 173 1.18 8.28 15.03
CA GLN A 173 0.39 7.27 15.73
C GLN A 173 1.08 6.71 16.97
N LEU A 174 2.24 7.26 17.34
CA LEU A 174 3.03 6.77 18.47
C LEU A 174 3.09 7.81 19.59
N THR A 175 3.07 7.34 20.83
CA THR A 175 3.18 8.14 22.04
C THR A 175 4.09 7.45 23.06
N CYS A 176 4.91 8.22 23.77
CA CYS A 176 5.69 7.74 24.91
C CYS A 176 5.27 8.55 26.15
N THR A 177 4.79 7.88 27.20
CA THR A 177 4.35 8.52 28.45
C THR A 177 3.39 9.71 28.25
N GLY A 178 2.51 9.63 27.26
CA GLY A 178 1.56 10.71 26.91
C GLY A 178 2.10 11.75 25.92
N THR A 179 3.40 11.76 25.63
CA THR A 179 4.02 12.66 24.65
C THR A 179 4.00 12.03 23.26
N SER A 180 3.55 12.77 22.24
CA SER A 180 3.58 12.29 20.85
C SER A 180 5.00 12.07 20.36
N LEU A 181 5.22 11.05 19.52
CA LEU A 181 6.48 10.81 18.81
C LEU A 181 6.39 11.25 17.34
N ALA A 182 5.54 12.23 17.04
CA ALA A 182 5.46 12.80 15.71
C ALA A 182 6.78 13.48 15.30
N LEU A 183 7.16 13.36 14.04
CA LEU A 183 8.33 14.03 13.49
C LEU A 183 7.98 15.49 13.14
N HIS A 184 8.69 16.43 13.74
CA HIS A 184 8.53 17.87 13.53
C HIS A 184 9.82 18.47 12.94
N PRO A 185 9.73 19.50 12.09
CA PRO A 185 10.87 20.36 11.79
C PRO A 185 11.38 21.00 13.10
N ALA A 186 12.68 20.94 13.34
CA ALA A 186 13.30 21.49 14.55
C ALA A 186 13.56 23.00 14.42
N ASP A 187 13.72 23.52 13.20
CA ASP A 187 13.91 24.94 12.85
C ASP A 187 13.88 25.14 11.30
N ASN A 188 14.20 26.35 10.82
CA ASN A 188 14.31 26.66 9.38
C ASN A 188 15.57 26.06 8.70
N ASN A 189 16.40 25.28 9.40
CA ASN A 189 17.66 24.75 8.85
C ASN A 189 17.52 23.33 8.29
N GLY A 190 16.29 22.83 8.15
CA GLY A 190 16.02 21.48 7.64
C GLY A 190 16.31 20.36 8.64
N GLN A 191 16.51 20.70 9.91
CA GLN A 191 16.63 19.72 10.99
C GLN A 191 15.26 19.18 11.38
N TYR A 192 15.20 17.93 11.84
CA TYR A 192 13.97 17.28 12.31
C TYR A 192 14.17 16.75 13.74
N ARG A 193 13.12 16.90 14.56
CA ARG A 193 13.04 16.38 15.94
C ARG A 193 11.82 15.47 16.10
N ILE A 194 11.92 14.53 17.03
CA ILE A 194 10.84 13.61 17.37
C ILE A 194 10.19 14.10 18.66
N GLY A 195 8.87 14.23 18.62
CA GLY A 195 8.04 14.68 19.73
C GLY A 195 8.01 16.18 19.95
N HIS A 196 7.17 16.58 20.90
CA HIS A 196 7.01 17.96 21.36
C HIS A 196 7.61 18.06 22.77
N GLU A 197 8.21 19.21 23.11
CA GLU A 197 8.57 19.53 24.50
C GLU A 197 7.33 19.64 25.39
#